data_AF-A0A094A1A2-F1
#
_entry.id   AF-A0A094A1A2-F1
#
_cell.length_a   1.000
_cell.length_b   1.000
_cell.length_c   1.000
_cell.angle_alpha   90.00
_cell.angle_beta   90.00
_cell.angle_gamma   90.00
#
_symmetry.space_group_name_H-M   'P 1'
#
loop_
_entity.id
_entity.type
_entity.pdbx_description
1 polymer ?
#
loop_
_entity_poly.entity_id
_entity_poly.type
_entity_poly.pdbx_seq_one_letter_code
_entity_poly.pdbx_strand_id
1 'polypeptide(L)'
;MRSFALLTGVSLVALAVGVPLDSPNDIAKRQTTSHQIRGVQDPIYHLYLQSLPGNASTPVMGPEATSEYFTIGETIQSTNTSLYLNIGEASTSYLPLSLDATATTTAWGLEGDTIITTTGSSYGRRECSSYTLRP
;
A
#
# COMPACT_ATOMS: atom_id res chain seq x y z
N MET A 1 -4.80 -7.45 67.72
CA MET A 1 -3.56 -8.17 67.35
C MET A 1 -3.80 -8.75 65.96
N ARG A 2 -3.49 -7.99 64.89
CA ARG A 2 -2.34 -8.21 63.98
C ARG A 2 -2.21 -9.66 63.49
N SER A 3 -2.51 -9.87 62.20
CA SER A 3 -1.66 -10.65 61.29
C SER A 3 -2.12 -10.45 59.83
N PHE A 4 -1.25 -9.80 59.05
CA PHE A 4 -1.28 -9.77 57.59
C PHE A 4 -0.34 -10.88 57.09
N ALA A 5 -0.75 -11.63 56.06
CA ALA A 5 0.15 -12.47 55.29
C ALA A 5 -0.04 -12.16 53.80
N LEU A 6 1.04 -11.69 53.20
CA LEU A 6 1.22 -11.24 51.82
C LEU A 6 2.02 -12.32 51.08
N LEU A 7 1.57 -12.76 49.89
CA LEU A 7 2.36 -13.58 48.97
C LEU A 7 2.10 -13.18 47.51
N THR A 8 2.92 -12.22 47.09
CA THR A 8 3.64 -12.08 45.81
C THR A 8 3.08 -12.77 44.57
N GLY A 9 2.61 -11.95 43.63
CA GLY A 9 2.36 -12.34 42.24
C GLY A 9 3.65 -12.43 41.41
N VAL A 10 3.70 -13.39 40.49
CA VAL A 10 4.71 -13.49 39.44
C VAL A 10 4.15 -12.80 38.20
N SER A 11 4.77 -11.69 37.80
CA SER A 11 4.47 -11.02 36.53
C SER A 11 5.37 -11.58 35.43
N LEU A 12 4.77 -12.19 34.40
CA LEU A 12 5.45 -12.44 33.12
C LEU A 12 5.46 -11.13 32.33
N VAL A 13 6.64 -10.56 32.11
CA VAL A 13 6.84 -9.48 31.14
C VAL A 13 7.14 -10.12 29.79
N ALA A 14 6.14 -10.14 28.90
CA ALA A 14 6.35 -10.44 27.49
C ALA A 14 6.90 -9.17 26.80
N LEU A 15 8.14 -9.23 26.31
CA LEU A 15 8.70 -8.22 25.41
C LEU A 15 8.09 -8.40 24.03
N ALA A 16 6.97 -7.72 23.76
CA ALA A 16 6.54 -7.49 22.40
C ALA A 16 7.46 -6.43 21.79
N VAL A 17 8.35 -6.83 20.88
CA VAL A 17 9.02 -5.90 19.98
C VAL A 17 7.95 -5.41 19.00
N GLY A 18 7.21 -4.37 19.40
CA GLY A 18 6.27 -3.70 18.52
C GLY A 18 7.06 -3.06 17.40
N VAL A 19 7.02 -3.65 16.21
CA VAL A 19 7.18 -2.86 14.98
C VAL A 19 6.16 -1.73 15.07
N PRO A 20 6.56 -0.45 14.93
CA PRO A 20 5.60 0.63 14.94
C PRO A 20 4.65 0.40 13.76
N LEU A 21 3.41 0.04 14.06
CA LEU A 21 2.32 0.16 13.12
C LEU A 21 2.22 1.65 12.79
N ASP A 22 2.31 1.99 11.51
CA ASP A 22 2.25 3.36 11.02
C ASP A 22 1.13 4.13 11.74
N SER A 23 1.47 5.29 12.30
CA SER A 23 0.47 6.14 12.93
C SER A 23 -0.55 6.54 11.87
N PRO A 24 -1.87 6.46 12.15
CA PRO A 24 -2.91 6.92 11.22
C PRO A 24 -2.66 8.36 10.72
N ASN A 25 -1.97 9.17 11.52
CA ASN A 25 -1.61 10.54 11.22
C ASN A 25 -0.55 10.68 10.10
N ASP A 26 0.37 9.72 9.97
CA ASP A 26 1.39 9.73 8.91
C ASP A 26 0.82 9.25 7.57
N ILE A 27 -0.12 8.30 7.58
CA ILE A 27 -0.89 7.89 6.40
C ILE A 27 -1.73 9.08 5.91
N ALA A 28 -2.49 9.72 6.80
CA ALA A 28 -3.28 10.90 6.45
C ALA A 28 -2.42 12.04 5.88
N LYS A 29 -1.22 12.26 6.42
CA LYS A 29 -0.28 13.25 5.89
C LYS A 29 0.21 12.89 4.49
N ARG A 30 0.57 11.64 4.24
CA ARG A 30 1.00 11.15 2.90
C ARG A 30 -0.12 11.19 1.87
N GLN A 31 -1.37 11.11 2.31
CA GLN A 31 -2.52 11.28 1.41
C GLN A 31 -2.77 12.73 1.00
N THR A 32 -2.22 13.71 1.72
CA THR A 32 -2.40 15.15 1.44
C THR A 32 -1.27 15.79 0.63
N THR A 33 -0.19 15.05 0.36
CA THR A 33 0.97 15.55 -0.41
C THR A 33 1.19 14.64 -1.61
N SER A 34 1.60 15.20 -2.75
CA SER A 34 1.92 14.40 -3.91
C SER A 34 3.31 13.76 -3.77
N HIS A 35 3.44 12.51 -4.21
CA HIS A 35 4.64 11.70 -4.02
C HIS A 35 5.07 11.01 -5.32
N GLN A 36 6.36 10.80 -5.49
CA GLN A 36 6.88 9.96 -6.55
C GLN A 36 6.73 8.49 -6.15
N ILE A 37 6.29 7.65 -7.10
CA ILE A 37 6.17 6.21 -6.89
C ILE A 37 7.39 5.54 -7.51
N ARG A 38 8.16 4.78 -6.71
CA ARG A 38 9.36 4.09 -7.17
C ARG A 38 9.15 2.58 -7.23
N GLY A 39 9.77 1.94 -8.22
CA GLY A 39 9.92 0.49 -8.23
C GLY A 39 10.99 0.08 -7.21
N VAL A 40 10.69 -0.94 -6.43
CA VAL A 40 11.65 -1.54 -5.50
C VAL A 40 11.80 -3.00 -5.91
N GLN A 41 12.70 -3.26 -6.86
CA GLN A 41 13.07 -4.61 -7.27
C GLN A 41 14.58 -4.73 -7.28
N ASP A 42 15.10 -5.85 -6.79
CA ASP A 42 16.52 -6.15 -6.86
C ASP A 42 16.93 -6.63 -8.27
N PRO A 43 18.09 -6.18 -8.79
CA PRO A 43 19.00 -5.20 -8.18
C PRO A 43 18.40 -3.78 -8.19
N ILE A 44 18.67 -3.00 -7.13
CA ILE A 44 18.04 -1.68 -6.91
C ILE A 44 18.30 -0.74 -8.09
N TYR A 45 17.27 -0.56 -8.92
CA TYR A 45 17.19 0.54 -9.87
C TYR A 45 16.16 1.53 -9.33
N HIS A 46 16.59 2.77 -9.07
CA HIS A 46 15.71 3.88 -8.69
C HIS A 46 14.93 4.35 -9.93
N LEU A 47 14.02 3.49 -10.41
CA LEU A 47 13.08 3.85 -11.46
C LEU A 47 11.77 4.31 -10.83
N TYR A 48 11.16 5.28 -11.48
CA TYR A 48 9.99 5.98 -11.02
C TYR A 48 8.86 5.86 -12.04
N LEU A 49 7.64 5.74 -11.53
CA LEU A 49 6.43 5.66 -12.33
C LEU A 49 6.18 6.98 -13.03
N GLN A 50 5.89 6.89 -14.33
CA GLN A 50 5.62 8.02 -15.19
C GLN A 50 4.83 7.58 -16.41
N SER A 51 4.24 8.53 -17.11
CA SER A 51 3.67 8.31 -18.43
C SER A 51 4.76 8.06 -19.48
N LEU A 52 4.47 7.20 -20.44
CA LEU A 52 5.31 7.03 -21.62
C LEU A 52 5.32 8.34 -22.44
N PRO A 53 6.49 8.89 -22.81
CA PRO A 53 6.55 10.04 -23.71
C PRO A 53 5.82 9.75 -25.03
N GLY A 54 4.84 10.58 -25.38
CA GLY A 54 3.99 10.40 -26.57
C GLY A 54 2.75 9.54 -26.35
N ASN A 55 2.59 8.87 -25.21
CA ASN A 55 1.36 8.17 -24.82
C ASN A 55 1.13 8.22 -23.30
N ALA A 56 0.34 9.20 -22.86
CA ALA A 56 0.06 9.43 -21.45
C ALA A 56 -0.67 8.26 -20.75
N SER A 57 -1.34 7.40 -21.50
CA SER A 57 -2.12 6.29 -20.93
C SER A 57 -1.30 5.05 -20.60
N THR A 58 -0.04 5.00 -21.06
CA THR A 58 0.86 3.86 -20.79
C THR A 58 1.80 4.20 -19.64
N PRO A 59 1.61 3.63 -18.43
CA PRO A 59 2.56 3.78 -17.34
C PRO A 59 3.85 3.01 -17.63
N VAL A 60 4.99 3.63 -17.34
CA VAL A 60 6.32 3.02 -17.45
C VAL A 60 7.19 3.38 -16.25
N MET A 61 8.23 2.58 -16.03
CA MET A 61 9.28 2.86 -15.06
C MET A 61 10.46 3.54 -15.76
N GLY A 62 10.90 4.71 -15.29
CA GLY A 62 12.06 5.39 -15.86
C GLY A 62 12.80 6.30 -14.86
N PRO A 63 13.66 7.22 -15.33
CA PRO A 63 14.55 7.97 -14.43
C PRO A 63 13.80 8.97 -13.56
N GLU A 64 14.37 9.28 -12.39
CA GLU A 64 13.81 10.23 -11.42
C GLU A 64 13.51 11.61 -12.02
N ALA A 65 14.38 12.09 -12.91
CA ALA A 65 14.28 13.41 -13.52
C ALA A 65 13.00 13.63 -14.34
N THR A 66 12.37 12.55 -14.81
CA THR A 66 11.13 12.60 -15.60
C THR A 66 9.93 12.04 -14.83
N SER A 67 10.14 11.59 -13.60
CA SER A 67 9.11 11.04 -12.72
C SER A 67 7.91 11.97 -12.57
N GLU A 68 6.74 11.36 -12.47
CA GLU A 68 5.54 12.08 -12.09
C GLU A 68 5.36 12.06 -10.57
N TYR A 69 4.60 13.03 -10.08
CA TYR A 69 4.09 13.04 -8.72
C TYR A 69 2.65 12.57 -8.75
N PHE A 70 2.25 11.85 -7.70
CA PHE A 70 0.93 11.26 -7.57
C PHE A 70 0.29 11.65 -6.25
N THR A 71 -0.97 12.05 -6.28
CA THR A 71 -1.82 12.10 -5.10
C THR A 71 -2.31 10.69 -4.82
N ILE A 72 -1.98 10.16 -3.64
CA ILE A 72 -2.25 8.76 -3.27
C ILE A 72 -3.35 8.73 -2.20
N GLY A 73 -4.46 8.08 -2.47
CA GLY A 73 -5.56 7.83 -1.54
C GLY A 73 -6.24 6.51 -1.87
N GLU A 74 -7.58 6.49 -1.86
CA GLU A 74 -8.34 5.35 -2.40
C GLU A 74 -8.11 5.19 -3.92
N THR A 75 -7.84 6.30 -4.60
CA THR A 75 -7.35 6.35 -5.98
C THR A 75 -5.94 6.91 -6.02
N ILE A 76 -5.23 6.65 -7.11
CA ILE A 76 -3.89 7.21 -7.34
C ILE A 76 -3.98 8.08 -8.59
N GLN A 77 -3.76 9.38 -8.45
CA GLN A 77 -3.89 10.33 -9.56
C GLN A 77 -2.57 11.05 -9.83
N SER A 78 -2.15 11.09 -11.08
CA SER A 78 -1.01 11.90 -11.50
C SER A 78 -1.32 13.39 -11.33
N THR A 79 -0.39 14.14 -10.73
CA THR A 79 -0.48 15.61 -10.69
C THR A 79 -0.09 16.26 -12.01
N ASN A 80 0.58 15.53 -12.90
CA ASN A 80 1.07 16.06 -14.16
C ASN A 80 0.01 15.95 -15.27
N THR A 81 -0.70 14.83 -15.31
CA THR A 81 -1.68 14.52 -16.36
C THR A 81 -3.13 14.48 -15.86
N SER A 82 -3.34 14.49 -14.54
CA SER A 82 -4.65 14.24 -13.90
C SER A 82 -5.26 12.87 -14.19
N LEU A 83 -4.50 11.96 -14.81
CA LEU A 83 -4.93 10.59 -15.08
C LEU A 83 -4.79 9.72 -13.84
N TYR A 84 -5.66 8.72 -13.73
CA TYR A 84 -5.73 7.79 -12.62
C TYR A 84 -5.04 6.47 -12.96
N LEU A 85 -4.25 5.96 -12.03
CA LEU A 85 -3.63 4.65 -12.11
C LEU A 85 -4.68 3.56 -11.84
N ASN A 86 -4.91 2.74 -12.84
CA ASN A 86 -5.90 1.67 -12.82
C ASN A 86 -5.26 0.30 -13.00
N ILE A 87 -6.01 -0.74 -12.65
CA ILE A 87 -5.66 -2.14 -12.88
C ILE A 87 -6.58 -2.66 -13.98
N GLY A 88 -5.99 -3.12 -15.08
CA GLY A 88 -6.72 -3.74 -16.18
C GLY A 88 -6.90 -5.25 -15.99
N GLU A 89 -7.58 -5.87 -16.95
CA GLU A 89 -7.78 -7.31 -16.98
C GLU A 89 -6.77 -7.99 -17.91
N ALA A 90 -6.28 -9.15 -17.51
CA ALA A 90 -5.49 -10.03 -18.37
C ALA A 90 -5.63 -11.49 -17.92
N SER A 91 -5.40 -12.42 -18.86
CA SER A 91 -5.33 -13.86 -18.58
C SER A 91 -3.94 -14.32 -18.12
N THR A 92 -2.97 -13.40 -18.09
CA THR A 92 -1.61 -13.64 -17.61
C THR A 92 -1.53 -13.66 -16.08
N SER A 93 -0.40 -14.12 -15.53
CA SER A 93 -0.15 -14.12 -14.09
C SER A 93 0.00 -12.72 -13.48
N TYR A 94 0.12 -11.69 -14.31
CA TYR A 94 0.17 -10.29 -13.93
C TYR A 94 -0.94 -9.52 -14.65
N LEU A 95 -1.49 -8.52 -13.96
CA LEU A 95 -2.48 -7.60 -14.52
C LEU A 95 -1.76 -6.34 -15.02
N PRO A 96 -2.19 -5.77 -16.17
CA PRO A 96 -1.62 -4.54 -16.68
C PRO A 96 -2.07 -3.34 -15.85
N LEU A 97 -1.22 -2.31 -15.81
CA LEU A 97 -1.59 -1.00 -15.28
C LEU A 97 -1.87 -0.04 -16.43
N SER A 98 -2.78 0.91 -16.22
CA SER A 98 -3.09 1.98 -17.17
C SER A 98 -3.23 3.33 -16.45
N LEU A 99 -3.09 4.42 -17.23
CA LEU A 99 -3.40 5.77 -16.79
C LEU A 99 -4.59 6.29 -17.60
N ASP A 100 -5.75 6.45 -16.95
CA ASP A 100 -6.99 6.84 -17.64
C ASP A 100 -7.67 8.04 -16.97
N ALA A 101 -8.55 8.72 -17.71
CA ALA A 101 -9.26 9.90 -17.19
C ALA A 101 -10.22 9.57 -16.02
N THR A 102 -10.57 8.30 -15.85
CA THR A 102 -11.50 7.82 -14.83
C THR A 102 -10.80 6.78 -13.96
N ALA A 103 -10.92 6.92 -12.63
CA ALA A 103 -10.52 5.87 -11.72
C ALA A 103 -11.51 4.69 -11.81
N THR A 104 -11.02 3.51 -12.18
CA THR A 104 -11.83 2.28 -12.29
C THR A 104 -11.71 1.39 -11.07
N THR A 105 -10.82 1.74 -10.13
CA THR A 105 -10.62 1.01 -8.88
C THR A 105 -10.35 1.96 -7.72
N THR A 106 -10.86 1.59 -6.55
CA THR A 106 -10.53 2.20 -5.25
C THR A 106 -9.79 1.22 -4.34
N ALA A 107 -9.26 0.12 -4.91
CA ALA A 107 -8.63 -0.95 -4.16
C ALA A 107 -7.23 -0.58 -3.64
N TRP A 108 -6.71 0.61 -3.97
CA TRP A 108 -5.38 1.03 -3.54
C TRP A 108 -5.34 1.27 -2.02
N GLY A 109 -4.20 0.93 -1.43
CA GLY A 109 -3.91 1.18 -0.02
C GLY A 109 -2.42 1.30 0.22
N LEU A 110 -2.05 1.59 1.46
CA LEU A 110 -0.67 1.73 1.89
C LEU A 110 -0.36 0.71 2.98
N GLU A 111 0.81 0.07 2.86
CA GLU A 111 1.44 -0.71 3.91
C GLU A 111 2.86 -0.13 4.10
N GLY A 112 3.01 0.75 5.10
CA GLY A 112 4.22 1.57 5.20
C GLY A 112 4.35 2.53 4.02
N ASP A 113 5.52 2.52 3.40
CA ASP A 113 5.82 3.26 2.16
C ASP A 113 5.40 2.51 0.87
N THR A 114 4.82 1.31 1.00
CA THR A 114 4.49 0.45 -0.15
C THR A 114 3.03 0.59 -0.54
N ILE A 115 2.77 0.81 -1.83
CA ILE A 115 1.41 0.76 -2.39
C ILE A 115 1.01 -0.71 -2.56
N ILE A 116 -0.15 -1.05 -2.01
CA ILE A 116 -0.75 -2.38 -2.09
C ILE A 116 -2.19 -2.30 -2.59
N THR A 117 -2.75 -3.45 -2.95
CA THR A 117 -4.20 -3.61 -3.04
C THR A 117 -4.74 -4.07 -1.69
N THR A 118 -5.76 -3.40 -1.18
CA THR A 118 -6.30 -3.63 0.16
C THR A 118 -6.89 -5.03 0.31
N THR A 119 -6.70 -5.64 1.49
CA THR A 119 -7.31 -6.93 1.85
C THR A 119 -8.83 -6.86 1.66
N GLY A 120 -9.41 -7.88 1.02
CA GLY A 120 -10.85 -7.93 0.72
C GLY A 120 -11.27 -7.27 -0.60
N SER A 121 -10.40 -6.51 -1.27
CA SER A 121 -10.65 -6.10 -2.65
C SER A 121 -10.57 -7.28 -3.62
N SER A 122 -11.11 -7.13 -4.83
CA SER A 122 -11.01 -8.16 -5.90
C SER A 122 -9.56 -8.49 -6.29
N TYR A 123 -8.63 -7.56 -6.04
CA TYR A 123 -7.20 -7.68 -6.30
C TYR A 123 -6.36 -7.95 -5.05
N GLY A 124 -6.98 -7.91 -3.87
CA GLY A 124 -6.30 -8.02 -2.58
C GLY A 124 -6.04 -9.45 -2.17
N ARG A 125 -5.27 -9.62 -1.08
CA ARG A 125 -5.14 -10.93 -0.45
C ARG A 125 -6.53 -11.39 0.01
N ARG A 126 -6.93 -12.59 -0.41
CA ARG A 126 -8.12 -13.25 0.12
C ARG A 126 -7.79 -13.68 1.53
N GLU A 127 -8.56 -13.26 2.52
CA GLU A 127 -8.53 -13.95 3.81
C GLU A 127 -8.98 -15.39 3.54
N CYS A 128 -8.08 -16.34 3.77
CA CYS A 128 -8.47 -17.74 3.78
C CYS A 128 -9.42 -17.89 4.97
N SER A 129 -10.73 -17.84 4.71
CA SER A 129 -11.75 -18.08 5.73
C SER A 129 -11.46 -19.46 6.31
N SER A 130 -10.96 -19.49 7.54
CA SER A 130 -10.76 -20.73 8.28
C SER A 130 -12.12 -21.38 8.37
N TYR A 131 -12.30 -22.43 7.59
CA TYR A 131 -13.48 -23.27 7.66
C TYR A 131 -13.48 -23.86 9.06
N THR A 132 -14.22 -23.27 9.99
CA THR A 132 -14.55 -23.90 11.27
C THR A 132 -15.26 -25.19 10.91
N LEU A 133 -14.52 -26.30 10.95
CA LEU A 133 -15.07 -27.63 10.89
C LEU A 133 -16.10 -27.72 12.01
N ARG A 134 -17.38 -27.71 11.64
CA ARG A 134 -18.46 -28.18 12.49
C ARG A 134 -18.51 -29.70 12.37
N PRO A 135 -18.15 -30.42 13.43
CA PRO A 135 -18.95 -31.51 13.95
C PRO A 135 -19.72 -31.07 15.20
#